data_AF-A0A2G9TNB5-F1
#
_entry.id   AF-A0A2G9TNB5-F1
#
_cell.length_a   1.000
_cell.length_b   1.000
_cell.length_c   1.000
_cell.angle_alpha   90.00
_cell.angle_beta   90.00
_cell.angle_gamma   90.00
#
_symmetry.space_group_name_H-M   'P 1'
#
loop_
_entity.id
_entity.type
_entity.pdbx_description
1 polymer ?
#
loop_
_entity_poly.entity_id
_entity_poly.type
_entity_poly.pdbx_seq_one_letter_code
_entity_poly.pdbx_strand_id
1 'polypeptide(L)'
;FPSMQRIEAAIECAIRCRKYNALITETFELARSQAKSAIEKGLTPVPVVVKDCFAVADYPMTCASQMLEKYVPPFTATVVQRLIDKGGCVIGKANMDEFCMGTSSALGHFGPVKSGLTENVETDWIVPGGSSGGSAVAVQLGIADMGLGSDTGGSSRNPAAFNGLFGLKPSYGILSRHGLVPLEYYNEFLSDEAWDVWNHAANVLQQQGLPAISVPCGSSADNLPIGVQLIGDLLQDRLVCDVAQILYDAVKETENNTK
;
A
#
# COMPACT_ATOMS: atom_id res chain seq x y z
N PHE A 1 13.99 16.68 -12.66
CA PHE A 1 14.67 15.47 -13.18
C PHE A 1 14.11 15.14 -14.56
N PRO A 2 14.92 14.83 -15.57
CA PRO A 2 14.46 14.18 -16.79
C PRO A 2 13.54 13.01 -16.42
N SER A 3 12.33 12.98 -16.97
CA SER A 3 11.25 12.06 -16.59
C SER A 3 11.66 10.59 -16.51
N MET A 4 12.50 10.12 -17.45
CA MET A 4 13.04 8.76 -17.43
C MET A 4 14.01 8.49 -16.28
N GLN A 5 14.82 9.48 -15.87
CA GLN A 5 15.80 9.30 -14.78
C GLN A 5 15.10 9.00 -13.45
N ARG A 6 13.87 9.50 -13.24
CA ARG A 6 13.09 9.18 -12.05
C ARG A 6 12.75 7.70 -11.97
N ILE A 7 12.37 7.09 -13.11
CA ILE A 7 12.01 5.67 -13.18
C ILE A 7 13.25 4.79 -13.03
N GLU A 8 14.37 5.16 -13.66
CA GLU A 8 15.62 4.41 -13.46
C GLU A 8 16.13 4.50 -12.02
N ALA A 9 16.06 5.68 -11.38
CA ALA A 9 16.44 5.84 -9.98
C ALA A 9 15.56 4.99 -9.04
N ALA A 10 14.25 4.89 -9.33
CA ALA A 10 13.32 4.02 -8.60
C ALA A 10 13.67 2.53 -8.77
N ILE A 11 14.01 2.09 -9.99
CA ILE A 11 14.46 0.71 -10.28
C ILE A 11 15.77 0.41 -9.56
N GLU A 12 16.75 1.30 -9.63
CA GLU A 12 18.01 1.16 -8.89
C GLU A 12 17.79 1.07 -7.38
N CYS A 13 16.86 1.89 -6.86
CA CYS A 13 16.45 1.83 -5.46
C CYS A 13 15.84 0.46 -5.12
N ALA A 14 14.91 -0.04 -5.93
CA ALA A 14 14.30 -1.35 -5.77
C ALA A 14 15.35 -2.46 -5.64
N ILE A 15 16.35 -2.46 -6.54
CA ILE A 15 17.43 -3.44 -6.56
C ILE A 15 18.27 -3.37 -5.27
N ARG A 16 18.66 -2.17 -4.82
CA ARG A 16 19.41 -1.97 -3.57
C ARG A 16 18.61 -2.40 -2.34
N CYS A 17 17.28 -2.30 -2.41
CA CYS A 17 16.37 -2.54 -1.30
C CYS A 17 15.75 -3.94 -1.28
N ARG A 18 16.19 -4.89 -2.14
CA ARG A 18 15.67 -6.27 -2.17
C ARG A 18 15.67 -6.98 -0.81
N LYS A 19 16.66 -6.69 0.05
CA LYS A 19 16.76 -7.25 1.42
C LYS A 19 15.55 -6.95 2.33
N TYR A 20 14.77 -5.91 2.02
CA TYR A 20 13.53 -5.56 2.74
C TYR A 20 12.30 -6.32 2.24
N ASN A 21 12.43 -7.06 1.13
CA ASN A 21 11.41 -7.93 0.56
C ASN A 21 10.07 -7.21 0.29
N ALA A 22 10.14 -5.96 -0.15
CA ALA A 22 8.96 -5.13 -0.42
C ALA A 22 8.19 -5.55 -1.69
N LEU A 23 8.83 -6.23 -2.63
CA LEU A 23 8.27 -6.66 -3.92
C LEU A 23 8.35 -8.18 -4.06
N ILE A 24 7.25 -8.80 -4.49
CA ILE A 24 7.21 -10.22 -4.91
C ILE A 24 7.66 -10.34 -6.36
N THR A 25 7.20 -9.43 -7.22
CA THR A 25 7.50 -9.43 -8.65
C THR A 25 8.04 -8.08 -9.07
N GLU A 26 9.23 -8.06 -9.65
CA GLU A 26 9.81 -6.85 -10.24
C GLU A 26 9.30 -6.68 -11.68
N THR A 27 8.85 -5.47 -12.04
CA THR A 27 8.25 -5.18 -13.35
C THR A 27 9.01 -4.08 -14.08
N PHE A 28 10.34 -4.08 -13.97
CA PHE A 28 11.22 -2.99 -14.43
C PHE A 28 11.09 -2.70 -15.93
N GLU A 29 11.00 -3.73 -16.78
CA GLU A 29 10.80 -3.54 -18.22
C GLU A 29 9.42 -2.95 -18.54
N LEU A 30 8.38 -3.37 -17.82
CA LEU A 30 7.05 -2.74 -17.91
C LEU A 30 7.12 -1.27 -17.50
N ALA A 31 7.79 -0.95 -16.38
CA ALA A 31 7.94 0.41 -15.90
C ALA A 31 8.60 1.32 -16.95
N ARG A 32 9.68 0.84 -17.59
CA ARG A 32 10.37 1.57 -18.67
C ARG A 32 9.47 1.80 -19.88
N SER A 33 8.73 0.78 -20.30
CA SER A 33 7.77 0.88 -21.40
C SER A 33 6.65 1.87 -21.09
N GLN A 34 6.07 1.80 -19.89
CA GLN A 34 5.05 2.74 -19.41
C GLN A 34 5.58 4.17 -19.33
N ALA A 35 6.82 4.35 -18.88
CA ALA A 35 7.47 5.67 -18.81
C ALA A 35 7.64 6.29 -20.20
N LYS A 36 8.11 5.50 -21.17
CA LYS A 36 8.21 5.93 -22.58
C LYS A 36 6.85 6.35 -23.12
N SER A 37 5.82 5.52 -22.91
CA SER A 37 4.45 5.82 -23.36
C SER A 37 3.87 7.08 -22.69
N ALA A 38 4.14 7.28 -21.39
CA ALA A 38 3.71 8.47 -20.66
C ALA A 38 4.35 9.73 -21.25
N ILE A 39 5.65 9.70 -21.54
CA ILE A 39 6.38 10.83 -22.17
C ILE A 39 5.83 11.14 -23.55
N GLU A 40 5.57 10.13 -24.38
CA GLU A 40 4.96 10.29 -25.71
C GLU A 40 3.57 10.93 -25.64
N LYS A 41 2.83 10.72 -24.53
CA LYS A 41 1.52 11.35 -24.25
C LYS A 41 1.63 12.71 -23.55
N GLY A 42 2.83 13.23 -23.32
CA GLY A 42 3.05 14.49 -22.60
C GLY A 42 2.78 14.42 -21.09
N LEU A 43 2.74 13.21 -20.51
CA LEU A 43 2.56 12.98 -19.08
C LEU A 43 3.92 12.86 -18.37
N THR A 44 3.94 13.20 -17.09
CA THR A 44 5.12 12.94 -16.24
C THR A 44 5.06 11.50 -15.72
N PRO A 45 6.07 10.66 -16.00
CA PRO A 45 6.21 9.34 -15.39
C PRO A 45 6.34 9.42 -13.87
N VAL A 46 5.58 8.59 -13.18
CA VAL A 46 5.57 8.49 -11.72
C VAL A 46 5.79 7.02 -11.33
N PRO A 47 6.88 6.66 -10.63
CA PRO A 47 7.07 5.31 -10.11
C PRO A 47 5.99 4.96 -9.08
N VAL A 48 5.29 3.85 -9.33
CA VAL A 48 4.27 3.31 -8.43
C VAL A 48 4.53 1.83 -8.16
N VAL A 49 4.10 1.34 -7.00
CA VAL A 49 3.99 -0.11 -6.76
C VAL A 49 2.55 -0.49 -6.57
N VAL A 50 2.22 -1.73 -6.95
CA VAL A 50 0.86 -2.25 -6.91
C VAL A 50 0.85 -3.50 -6.04
N LYS A 51 0.06 -3.52 -4.95
CA LYS A 51 -0.08 -4.71 -4.11
C LYS A 51 -0.45 -5.94 -4.93
N ASP A 52 0.13 -7.08 -4.57
CA ASP A 52 0.08 -8.29 -5.39
C ASP A 52 -1.31 -8.96 -5.50
N CYS A 53 -2.34 -8.43 -4.83
CA CYS A 53 -3.74 -8.81 -5.02
C CYS A 53 -4.47 -8.03 -6.11
N PHE A 54 -3.81 -7.08 -6.78
CA PHE A 54 -4.35 -6.40 -7.95
C PHE A 54 -3.76 -7.00 -9.24
N ALA A 55 -4.65 -7.23 -10.21
CA ALA A 55 -4.29 -7.74 -11.51
C ALA A 55 -3.49 -6.72 -12.32
N VAL A 56 -2.38 -7.19 -12.91
CA VAL A 56 -1.60 -6.50 -13.93
C VAL A 56 -1.43 -7.52 -15.06
N ALA A 57 -1.95 -7.21 -16.25
CA ALA A 57 -1.95 -8.16 -17.36
C ALA A 57 -0.53 -8.69 -17.62
N ASP A 58 -0.42 -10.00 -17.84
CA ASP A 58 0.82 -10.71 -18.18
C ASP A 58 1.89 -10.76 -17.07
N TYR A 59 1.59 -10.29 -15.87
CA TYR A 59 2.46 -10.38 -14.70
C TYR A 59 1.82 -11.23 -13.59
N PRO A 60 2.60 -12.05 -12.85
CA PRO A 60 2.08 -12.85 -11.74
C PRO A 60 1.24 -12.06 -10.74
N MET A 61 0.21 -12.72 -10.20
CA MET A 61 -0.65 -12.20 -9.14
C MET A 61 -0.89 -13.32 -8.12
N THR A 62 -0.01 -13.39 -7.13
CA THR A 62 0.10 -14.51 -6.19
C THR A 62 -0.69 -14.30 -4.90
N CYS A 63 -1.07 -13.05 -4.61
CA CYS A 63 -1.64 -12.67 -3.31
C CYS A 63 -0.77 -13.09 -2.12
N ALA A 64 0.55 -13.14 -2.31
CA ALA A 64 1.52 -13.70 -1.37
C ALA A 64 1.22 -15.14 -0.92
N SER A 65 0.51 -15.92 -1.75
CA SER A 65 0.13 -17.31 -1.50
C SER A 65 0.79 -18.27 -2.47
N GLN A 66 1.16 -19.45 -1.96
CA GLN A 66 1.56 -20.58 -2.80
C GLN A 66 0.45 -20.99 -3.79
N MET A 67 -0.82 -20.82 -3.39
CA MET A 67 -1.99 -21.23 -4.19
C MET A 67 -2.03 -20.55 -5.57
N LEU A 68 -1.57 -19.30 -5.64
CA LEU A 68 -1.62 -18.48 -6.85
C LEU A 68 -0.23 -18.16 -7.41
N GLU A 69 0.83 -18.84 -6.95
CA GLU A 69 2.22 -18.57 -7.37
C GLU A 69 2.39 -18.58 -8.91
N LYS A 70 1.62 -19.42 -9.61
CA LYS A 70 1.65 -19.56 -11.07
C LYS A 70 0.53 -18.83 -11.80
N TYR A 71 -0.33 -18.11 -11.08
CA TYR A 71 -1.46 -17.42 -11.69
C TYR A 71 -1.02 -16.11 -12.35
N VAL A 72 -1.40 -15.95 -13.62
CA VAL A 72 -1.17 -14.74 -14.42
C VAL A 72 -2.52 -14.26 -14.96
N PRO A 73 -3.04 -13.10 -14.51
CA PRO A 73 -4.29 -12.57 -15.01
C PRO A 73 -4.14 -12.06 -16.46
N PRO A 74 -5.15 -12.28 -17.34
CA PRO A 74 -5.12 -11.80 -18.72
C PRO A 74 -5.61 -10.34 -18.85
N PHE A 75 -5.72 -9.61 -17.73
CA PHE A 75 -6.24 -8.25 -17.70
C PHE A 75 -5.62 -7.44 -16.57
N THR A 76 -5.68 -6.11 -16.69
CA THR A 76 -5.24 -5.16 -15.67
C THR A 76 -6.44 -4.66 -14.88
N ALA A 77 -6.31 -4.59 -13.55
CA ALA A 77 -7.34 -4.06 -12.66
C ALA A 77 -7.69 -2.60 -13.03
N THR A 78 -8.96 -2.22 -12.90
CA THR A 78 -9.42 -0.89 -13.36
C THR A 78 -8.65 0.26 -12.72
N VAL A 79 -8.39 0.17 -11.41
CA VAL A 79 -7.63 1.18 -10.67
C VAL A 79 -6.17 1.26 -11.12
N VAL A 80 -5.56 0.11 -11.43
CA VAL A 80 -4.18 0.06 -11.93
C VAL A 80 -4.11 0.65 -13.34
N GLN A 81 -5.06 0.30 -14.21
CA GLN A 81 -5.10 0.86 -15.56
C GLN A 81 -5.25 2.38 -15.52
N ARG A 82 -6.13 2.92 -14.66
CA ARG A 82 -6.29 4.37 -14.48
C ARG A 82 -5.00 5.04 -13.99
N LEU A 83 -4.22 4.38 -13.14
CA LEU A 83 -2.91 4.90 -12.71
C LEU A 83 -1.94 4.96 -13.90
N ILE A 84 -1.85 3.89 -14.69
CA ILE A 84 -0.99 3.82 -15.88
C ILE A 84 -1.38 4.89 -16.91
N ASP A 85 -2.67 5.06 -17.16
CA ASP A 85 -3.21 6.07 -18.08
C ASP A 85 -2.88 7.51 -17.66
N LYS A 86 -2.53 7.72 -16.37
CA LYS A 86 -2.11 9.00 -15.80
C LYS A 86 -0.60 9.13 -15.60
N GLY A 87 0.19 8.23 -16.17
CA GLY A 87 1.66 8.27 -16.12
C GLY A 87 2.28 7.40 -15.02
N GLY A 88 1.47 6.62 -14.30
CA GLY A 88 1.97 5.62 -13.34
C GLY A 88 2.79 4.54 -14.04
N CYS A 89 4.00 4.31 -13.53
CA CYS A 89 4.92 3.30 -14.01
C CYS A 89 5.11 2.25 -12.90
N VAL A 90 4.56 1.05 -13.10
CA VAL A 90 4.55 -0.02 -12.10
C VAL A 90 5.96 -0.58 -11.99
N ILE A 91 6.64 -0.28 -10.88
CA ILE A 91 8.00 -0.76 -10.56
C ILE A 91 7.98 -2.23 -10.14
N GLY A 92 6.93 -2.65 -9.44
CA GLY A 92 6.73 -4.04 -9.07
C GLY A 92 5.39 -4.32 -8.40
N LYS A 93 5.11 -5.62 -8.23
CA LYS A 93 4.02 -6.16 -7.42
C LYS A 93 4.48 -6.24 -5.97
N ALA A 94 3.85 -5.49 -5.09
CA ALA A 94 4.26 -5.36 -3.71
C ALA A 94 3.85 -6.55 -2.85
N ASN A 95 4.75 -6.98 -1.97
CA ASN A 95 4.53 -8.06 -1.01
C ASN A 95 3.50 -7.66 0.05
N MET A 96 2.88 -8.66 0.68
CA MET A 96 1.68 -8.52 1.50
C MET A 96 1.49 -9.72 2.43
N ASP A 97 0.58 -9.59 3.40
CA ASP A 97 0.04 -10.80 4.05
C ASP A 97 -0.75 -11.63 3.05
N GLU A 98 -0.64 -12.95 3.16
CA GLU A 98 -1.29 -13.92 2.29
C GLU A 98 -2.80 -13.64 2.18
N PHE A 99 -3.32 -13.52 0.96
CA PHE A 99 -4.71 -13.18 0.66
C PHE A 99 -5.25 -11.92 1.36
N CYS A 100 -4.38 -10.96 1.69
CA CYS A 100 -4.69 -9.75 2.45
C CYS A 100 -5.03 -10.01 3.94
N MET A 101 -4.84 -11.22 4.45
CA MET A 101 -5.21 -11.63 5.80
C MET A 101 -4.03 -11.47 6.77
N GLY A 102 -3.93 -10.30 7.39
CA GLY A 102 -2.92 -10.05 8.42
C GLY A 102 -2.71 -8.55 8.67
N THR A 103 -1.92 -8.26 9.69
CA THR A 103 -1.65 -6.90 10.18
C THR A 103 -0.15 -6.62 10.31
N SER A 104 0.71 -7.48 9.77
CA SER A 104 2.17 -7.34 9.93
C SER A 104 2.98 -7.60 8.66
N SER A 105 2.45 -8.33 7.67
CA SER A 105 3.17 -8.78 6.48
C SER A 105 4.44 -9.57 6.82
N ALA A 106 4.41 -10.28 7.94
CA ALA A 106 5.54 -11.02 8.51
C ALA A 106 5.59 -12.51 8.10
N LEU A 107 4.45 -13.09 7.73
CA LEU A 107 4.29 -14.55 7.62
C LEU A 107 3.88 -15.02 6.21
N GLY A 108 3.91 -14.14 5.22
CA GLY A 108 3.52 -14.50 3.85
C GLY A 108 4.44 -15.56 3.23
N HIS A 109 3.93 -16.30 2.22
CA HIS A 109 4.65 -17.39 1.55
C HIS A 109 6.01 -16.95 0.98
N PHE A 110 6.11 -15.71 0.51
CA PHE A 110 7.32 -15.11 -0.07
C PHE A 110 8.27 -14.50 0.98
N GLY A 111 8.05 -14.81 2.26
CA GLY A 111 8.83 -14.32 3.39
C GLY A 111 8.38 -12.95 3.91
N PRO A 112 8.96 -12.50 5.03
CA PRO A 112 8.55 -11.29 5.72
C PRO A 112 8.90 -10.04 4.91
N VAL A 113 8.01 -9.05 4.93
CA VAL A 113 8.33 -7.67 4.59
C VAL A 113 8.98 -7.01 5.80
N LYS A 114 10.07 -6.28 5.59
CA LYS A 114 10.83 -5.63 6.67
C LYS A 114 10.76 -4.12 6.51
N SER A 115 10.44 -3.39 7.58
CA SER A 115 10.39 -1.93 7.53
C SER A 115 11.77 -1.33 7.23
N GLY A 116 11.80 -0.23 6.49
CA GLY A 116 13.00 0.58 6.24
C GLY A 116 13.57 1.26 7.48
N LEU A 117 12.82 1.26 8.59
CA LEU A 117 13.28 1.70 9.92
C LEU A 117 14.14 0.65 10.63
N THR A 118 14.25 -0.54 10.06
CA THR A 118 15.05 -1.62 10.62
C THR A 118 16.54 -1.32 10.48
N GLU A 119 17.27 -1.35 11.59
CA GLU A 119 18.73 -1.23 11.59
C GLU A 119 19.42 -2.48 11.04
N ASN A 120 18.98 -3.68 11.47
CA ASN A 120 19.57 -4.96 11.05
C ASN A 120 18.53 -5.95 10.48
N VAL A 121 18.30 -5.86 9.17
CA VAL A 121 17.30 -6.66 8.45
C VAL A 121 17.52 -8.18 8.51
N GLU A 122 18.69 -8.68 8.89
CA GLU A 122 18.97 -10.13 8.88
C GLU A 122 18.55 -10.82 10.18
N THR A 123 18.70 -10.15 11.33
CA THR A 123 18.52 -10.80 12.63
C THR A 123 17.40 -10.18 13.48
N ASP A 124 17.12 -8.89 13.32
CA ASP A 124 16.15 -8.19 14.14
C ASP A 124 15.50 -7.06 13.35
N TRP A 125 14.26 -7.30 12.92
CA TRP A 125 13.57 -6.43 11.98
C TRP A 125 12.18 -6.06 12.46
N ILE A 126 11.78 -4.84 12.10
CA ILE A 126 10.53 -4.23 12.51
C ILE A 126 9.47 -4.57 11.47
N VAL A 127 8.32 -5.05 11.95
CA VAL A 127 7.15 -5.30 11.08
C VAL A 127 6.68 -3.98 10.46
N PRO A 128 6.35 -3.96 9.16
CA PRO A 128 5.85 -2.75 8.50
C PRO A 128 4.35 -2.53 8.65
N GLY A 129 3.65 -3.33 9.47
CA GLY A 129 2.19 -3.39 9.46
C GLY A 129 1.66 -4.18 8.25
N GLY A 130 0.33 -4.38 8.20
CA GLY A 130 -0.28 -5.23 7.18
C GLY A 130 -1.75 -4.92 6.89
N SER A 131 -2.30 -5.39 5.77
CA SER A 131 -1.68 -6.35 4.85
C SER A 131 -0.96 -5.76 3.64
N SER A 132 -0.90 -4.43 3.52
CA SER A 132 -0.19 -3.77 2.41
C SER A 132 1.24 -3.37 2.80
N GLY A 133 1.93 -4.19 3.60
CA GLY A 133 3.26 -3.88 4.14
C GLY A 133 4.28 -3.55 3.06
N GLY A 134 4.37 -4.36 1.99
CA GLY A 134 5.30 -4.11 0.90
C GLY A 134 5.03 -2.81 0.14
N SER A 135 3.76 -2.40 0.04
CA SER A 135 3.40 -1.12 -0.59
C SER A 135 3.89 0.06 0.25
N ALA A 136 3.72 -0.01 1.58
CA ALA A 136 4.21 1.03 2.49
C ALA A 136 5.74 1.08 2.52
N VAL A 137 6.42 -0.06 2.62
CA VAL A 137 7.90 -0.11 2.64
C VAL A 137 8.50 0.38 1.34
N ALA A 138 7.89 0.07 0.19
CA ALA A 138 8.35 0.59 -1.09
C ALA A 138 8.30 2.12 -1.17
N VAL A 139 7.26 2.75 -0.62
CA VAL A 139 7.18 4.22 -0.53
C VAL A 139 8.19 4.75 0.47
N GLN A 140 8.29 4.14 1.64
CA GLN A 140 9.22 4.55 2.71
C GLN A 140 10.69 4.54 2.24
N LEU A 141 11.07 3.55 1.44
CA LEU A 141 12.43 3.41 0.91
C LEU A 141 12.69 4.23 -0.36
N GLY A 142 11.68 4.92 -0.91
CA GLY A 142 11.81 5.66 -2.16
C GLY A 142 11.90 4.78 -3.40
N ILE A 143 11.40 3.54 -3.35
CA ILE A 143 11.22 2.66 -4.52
C ILE A 143 10.08 3.19 -5.40
N ALA A 144 9.08 3.83 -4.80
CA ALA A 144 7.97 4.45 -5.49
C ALA A 144 7.49 5.71 -4.77
N ASP A 145 6.86 6.63 -5.50
CA ASP A 145 6.22 7.79 -4.89
C ASP A 145 4.86 7.44 -4.27
N MET A 146 4.25 6.35 -4.74
CA MET A 146 2.95 5.88 -4.29
C MET A 146 2.84 4.36 -4.36
N GLY A 147 2.24 3.78 -3.33
CA GLY A 147 1.87 2.36 -3.30
C GLY A 147 0.36 2.18 -3.32
N LEU A 148 -0.15 1.39 -4.26
CA LEU A 148 -1.55 0.98 -4.27
C LEU A 148 -1.73 -0.23 -3.33
N GLY A 149 -2.43 -0.01 -2.23
CA GLY A 149 -2.84 -1.05 -1.27
C GLY A 149 -4.32 -1.42 -1.38
N SER A 150 -4.72 -2.39 -0.55
CA SER A 150 -6.13 -2.67 -0.24
C SER A 150 -6.36 -2.46 1.25
N ASP A 151 -7.57 -2.04 1.64
CA ASP A 151 -7.90 -1.74 3.04
C ASP A 151 -9.30 -2.27 3.36
N THR A 152 -9.33 -3.47 3.95
CA THR A 152 -10.58 -4.07 4.42
C THR A 152 -10.87 -3.66 5.87
N GLY A 153 -9.87 -3.75 6.75
CA GLY A 153 -9.99 -3.40 8.17
C GLY A 153 -8.89 -2.48 8.70
N GLY A 154 -8.21 -1.74 7.82
CA GLY A 154 -7.02 -0.96 8.14
C GLY A 154 -5.82 -1.29 7.27
N SER A 155 -5.94 -2.21 6.31
CA SER A 155 -4.80 -2.83 5.65
C SER A 155 -3.96 -1.91 4.74
N SER A 156 -4.34 -0.65 4.54
CA SER A 156 -3.48 0.40 3.97
C SER A 156 -3.11 1.47 5.01
N ARG A 157 -4.04 1.84 5.89
CA ARG A 157 -3.82 2.83 6.96
C ARG A 157 -2.83 2.34 8.04
N ASN A 158 -2.92 1.08 8.44
CA ASN A 158 -2.04 0.46 9.44
C ASN A 158 -0.59 0.38 8.93
N PRO A 159 -0.29 -0.17 7.73
CA PRO A 159 1.06 -0.07 7.18
C PRO A 159 1.57 1.36 7.02
N ALA A 160 0.69 2.30 6.61
CA ALA A 160 1.09 3.69 6.50
C ALA A 160 1.51 4.29 7.86
N ALA A 161 0.75 4.03 8.92
CA ALA A 161 1.10 4.45 10.28
C ALA A 161 2.46 3.88 10.72
N PHE A 162 2.68 2.57 10.54
CA PHE A 162 3.92 1.88 10.94
C PHE A 162 5.16 2.40 10.21
N ASN A 163 4.99 2.96 9.01
CA ASN A 163 6.10 3.44 8.19
C ASN A 163 6.20 4.97 8.10
N GLY A 164 5.39 5.71 8.88
CA GLY A 164 5.42 7.17 8.91
C GLY A 164 4.92 7.83 7.61
N LEU A 165 3.93 7.21 6.97
CA LEU A 165 3.38 7.63 5.70
C LEU A 165 1.93 8.08 5.83
N PHE A 166 1.46 8.85 4.85
CA PHE A 166 0.03 9.01 4.63
C PHE A 166 -0.55 7.72 4.04
N GLY A 167 -1.72 7.31 4.53
CA GLY A 167 -2.44 6.15 4.00
C GLY A 167 -3.93 6.40 3.90
N LEU A 168 -4.46 6.57 2.70
CA LEU A 168 -5.86 6.86 2.44
C LEU A 168 -6.64 5.58 2.10
N LYS A 169 -7.74 5.35 2.82
CA LYS A 169 -8.83 4.49 2.39
C LYS A 169 -10.01 5.38 1.97
N PRO A 170 -10.30 5.50 0.67
CA PRO A 170 -11.40 6.34 0.22
C PRO A 170 -12.76 5.78 0.65
N SER A 171 -13.80 6.56 0.39
CA SER A 171 -15.17 6.10 0.53
C SER A 171 -15.42 4.85 -0.32
N TYR A 172 -16.14 3.90 0.25
CA TYR A 172 -16.50 2.68 -0.44
C TYR A 172 -17.32 2.99 -1.70
N GLY A 173 -16.98 2.33 -2.81
CA GLY A 173 -17.65 2.52 -4.10
C GLY A 173 -17.04 3.59 -5.02
N ILE A 174 -16.18 4.49 -4.51
CA ILE A 174 -15.50 5.49 -5.36
C ILE A 174 -14.46 4.84 -6.29
N LEU A 175 -13.74 3.83 -5.79
CA LEU A 175 -12.77 3.08 -6.57
C LEU A 175 -13.33 1.72 -6.98
N SER A 176 -13.10 1.37 -8.26
CA SER A 176 -13.48 0.05 -8.79
C SER A 176 -12.70 -1.06 -8.07
N ARG A 177 -13.40 -2.16 -7.79
CA ARG A 177 -12.80 -3.41 -7.28
C ARG A 177 -12.56 -4.44 -8.39
N HIS A 178 -12.85 -4.13 -9.64
CA HIS A 178 -12.59 -5.04 -10.75
C HIS A 178 -11.09 -5.29 -10.92
N GLY A 179 -10.69 -6.57 -10.81
CA GLY A 179 -9.30 -7.01 -10.83
C GLY A 179 -8.57 -6.93 -9.49
N LEU A 180 -9.27 -6.64 -8.40
CA LEU A 180 -8.78 -6.89 -7.04
C LEU A 180 -9.29 -8.27 -6.60
N VAL A 181 -8.41 -9.15 -6.12
CA VAL A 181 -8.84 -10.39 -5.46
C VAL A 181 -9.64 -10.04 -4.21
N PRO A 182 -10.91 -10.46 -4.12
CA PRO A 182 -11.75 -10.13 -2.99
C PRO A 182 -11.27 -10.87 -1.74
N LEU A 183 -11.23 -10.14 -0.62
CA LEU A 183 -11.26 -10.76 0.69
C LEU A 183 -12.75 -10.95 1.05
N GLU A 184 -13.34 -12.07 0.62
CA GLU A 184 -14.70 -12.44 1.01
C GLU A 184 -14.66 -13.39 2.21
N TYR A 185 -15.34 -13.00 3.28
CA TYR A 185 -15.60 -13.85 4.43
C TYR A 185 -16.92 -14.58 4.20
N TYR A 186 -16.90 -15.69 3.46
CA TYR A 186 -17.93 -16.72 3.62
C TYR A 186 -17.30 -17.84 4.43
N ASN A 187 -17.45 -17.78 5.75
CA ASN A 187 -17.08 -18.90 6.61
C ASN A 187 -18.30 -19.81 6.75
N GLU A 188 -18.26 -20.98 6.14
CA GLU A 188 -19.17 -22.10 6.47
C GLU A 188 -18.86 -22.70 7.86
N PHE A 189 -17.94 -22.10 8.63
CA PHE A 189 -17.37 -22.67 9.87
C PHE A 189 -17.44 -21.77 11.11
N LEU A 190 -18.01 -20.57 11.03
CA LEU A 190 -18.27 -19.76 12.24
C LEU A 190 -19.70 -20.02 12.71
N SER A 191 -19.90 -20.19 14.02
CA SER A 191 -21.26 -20.17 14.57
C SER A 191 -21.87 -18.78 14.34
N ASP A 192 -23.20 -18.70 14.28
CA ASP A 192 -23.92 -17.43 14.13
C ASP A 192 -23.48 -16.40 15.19
N GLU A 193 -23.14 -16.82 16.42
CA GLU A 193 -22.64 -15.89 17.44
C GLU A 193 -21.21 -15.39 17.18
N ALA A 194 -20.31 -16.26 16.70
CA ALA A 194 -18.95 -15.86 16.34
C ALA A 194 -18.96 -14.95 15.11
N TRP A 195 -19.88 -15.21 14.18
CA TRP A 195 -20.18 -14.35 13.05
C TRP A 195 -20.76 -13.02 13.49
N ASP A 196 -21.67 -12.98 14.46
CA ASP A 196 -22.24 -11.73 14.99
C ASP A 196 -21.24 -10.89 15.78
N VAL A 197 -20.36 -11.52 16.58
CA VAL A 197 -19.28 -10.80 17.30
C VAL A 197 -18.24 -10.28 16.32
N TRP A 198 -17.84 -11.10 15.35
CA TRP A 198 -16.93 -10.65 14.29
C TRP A 198 -17.58 -9.55 13.45
N ASN A 199 -18.84 -9.70 13.05
CA ASN A 199 -19.58 -8.66 12.37
C ASN A 199 -19.71 -7.42 13.24
N HIS A 200 -19.96 -7.49 14.54
CA HIS A 200 -19.99 -6.27 15.36
C HIS A 200 -18.63 -5.56 15.40
N ALA A 201 -17.54 -6.31 15.63
CA ALA A 201 -16.18 -5.75 15.69
C ALA A 201 -15.68 -5.26 14.31
N ALA A 202 -15.99 -6.01 13.26
CA ALA A 202 -15.70 -5.67 11.88
C ALA A 202 -16.61 -4.54 11.39
N ASN A 203 -17.90 -4.49 11.73
CA ASN A 203 -18.86 -3.46 11.30
C ASN A 203 -18.57 -2.09 11.90
N VAL A 204 -18.00 -2.03 13.11
CA VAL A 204 -17.55 -0.75 13.71
C VAL A 204 -16.37 -0.14 12.93
N LEU A 205 -15.62 -0.93 12.14
CA LEU A 205 -14.45 -0.47 11.36
C LEU A 205 -14.58 -0.63 9.83
N GLN A 206 -15.43 -1.52 9.31
CA GLN A 206 -15.53 -1.94 7.90
C GLN A 206 -16.61 -1.18 7.11
N GLN A 207 -17.78 -0.90 7.70
CA GLN A 207 -19.01 -0.83 6.89
C GLN A 207 -19.75 0.50 6.80
N GLN A 208 -19.32 1.57 7.45
CA GLN A 208 -19.93 2.87 7.13
C GLN A 208 -19.46 3.39 5.74
N GLY A 209 -18.57 2.65 5.06
CA GLY A 209 -18.03 3.05 3.75
C GLY A 209 -17.25 4.35 3.81
N LEU A 210 -16.88 4.80 5.02
CA LEU A 210 -16.39 6.15 5.29
C LEU A 210 -14.97 6.35 4.82
N PRO A 211 -14.61 7.52 4.30
CA PRO A 211 -13.23 7.85 4.03
C PRO A 211 -12.44 7.91 5.33
N ALA A 212 -11.23 7.35 5.33
CA ALA A 212 -10.33 7.36 6.46
C ALA A 212 -8.88 7.52 6.00
N ILE A 213 -8.07 8.28 6.74
CA ILE A 213 -6.66 8.50 6.43
C ILE A 213 -5.80 8.32 7.67
N SER A 214 -4.66 7.64 7.52
CA SER A 214 -3.57 7.66 8.50
C SER A 214 -2.66 8.84 8.18
N VAL A 215 -2.35 9.65 9.19
CA VAL A 215 -1.52 10.86 9.08
C VAL A 215 -0.31 10.69 9.99
N PRO A 216 0.93 10.84 9.49
CA PRO A 216 2.10 10.86 10.35
C PRO A 216 2.10 12.11 11.23
N CYS A 217 2.25 11.93 12.54
CA CYS A 217 2.11 12.98 13.55
C CYS A 217 3.29 13.04 14.54
N GLY A 218 4.44 12.50 14.16
CA GLY A 218 5.68 12.60 14.92
C GLY A 218 6.38 11.25 15.08
N SER A 219 7.27 11.19 16.06
CA SER A 219 8.05 9.99 16.41
C SER A 219 8.05 9.75 17.91
N SER A 220 8.14 8.48 18.31
CA SER A 220 8.37 8.07 19.69
C SER A 220 9.80 8.39 20.13
N ALA A 221 10.09 8.17 21.43
CA ALA A 221 11.45 8.29 21.98
C ALA A 221 12.46 7.36 21.28
N ASP A 222 12.00 6.23 20.74
CA ASP A 222 12.81 5.25 20.01
C ASP A 222 12.81 5.51 18.49
N ASN A 223 12.46 6.73 18.06
CA ASN A 223 12.35 7.15 16.66
C ASN A 223 11.34 6.35 15.80
N LEU A 224 10.38 5.64 16.42
CA LEU A 224 9.32 4.96 15.69
C LEU A 224 8.19 5.94 15.33
N PRO A 225 7.57 5.82 14.14
CA PRO A 225 6.50 6.72 13.73
C PRO A 225 5.29 6.67 14.67
N ILE A 226 4.73 7.84 14.93
CA ILE A 226 3.41 7.99 15.55
C ILE A 226 2.47 8.53 14.49
N GLY A 227 1.29 7.91 14.37
CA GLY A 227 0.26 8.33 13.42
C GLY A 227 -1.10 8.57 14.08
N VAL A 228 -1.87 9.51 13.53
CA VAL A 228 -3.27 9.76 13.90
C VAL A 228 -4.16 9.28 12.76
N GLN A 229 -5.25 8.61 13.11
CA GLN A 229 -6.27 8.21 12.15
C GLN A 229 -7.44 9.18 12.19
N LEU A 230 -7.77 9.73 11.02
CA LEU A 230 -8.94 10.57 10.82
C LEU A 230 -9.98 9.80 10.00
N ILE A 231 -11.24 9.91 10.40
CA ILE A 231 -12.39 9.30 9.72
C ILE A 231 -13.43 10.41 9.54
N GLY A 232 -13.94 10.56 8.32
CA GLY A 232 -14.98 11.53 7.99
C GLY A 232 -16.28 10.88 7.57
N ASP A 233 -17.28 11.69 7.24
CA ASP A 233 -18.55 11.20 6.72
C ASP A 233 -18.41 10.65 5.29
N LEU A 234 -19.38 9.83 4.88
CA LEU A 234 -19.41 9.18 3.58
C LEU A 234 -19.32 10.22 2.44
N LEU A 235 -18.45 9.98 1.46
CA LEU A 235 -18.14 10.89 0.33
C LEU A 235 -17.50 12.24 0.73
N GLN A 236 -17.08 12.41 1.98
CA GLN A 236 -16.28 13.57 2.42
C GLN A 236 -14.77 13.33 2.32
N ASP A 237 -14.32 12.51 1.35
CA ASP A 237 -12.91 12.16 1.14
C ASP A 237 -12.01 13.38 1.06
N ARG A 238 -12.46 14.43 0.35
CA ARG A 238 -11.69 15.66 0.20
C ARG A 238 -11.50 16.37 1.55
N LEU A 239 -12.55 16.48 2.35
CA LEU A 239 -12.49 17.07 3.68
C LEU A 239 -11.52 16.30 4.59
N VAL A 240 -11.57 14.97 4.55
CA VAL A 240 -10.64 14.12 5.32
C VAL A 240 -9.20 14.39 4.93
N CYS A 241 -8.91 14.51 3.63
CA CYS A 241 -7.57 14.86 3.14
C CYS A 241 -7.16 16.29 3.53
N ASP A 242 -8.06 17.26 3.47
CA ASP A 242 -7.76 18.65 3.84
C ASP A 242 -7.43 18.79 5.33
N VAL A 243 -8.21 18.13 6.20
CA VAL A 243 -7.93 18.11 7.65
C VAL A 243 -6.63 17.37 7.96
N ALA A 244 -6.35 16.28 7.25
CA ALA A 244 -5.08 15.57 7.38
C ALA A 244 -3.87 16.43 7.03
N GLN A 245 -3.97 17.23 5.98
CA GLN A 245 -2.91 18.17 5.60
C GLN A 245 -2.70 19.23 6.67
N ILE A 246 -3.79 19.85 7.16
CA ILE A 246 -3.72 20.86 8.25
C ILE A 246 -3.05 20.27 9.50
N LEU A 247 -3.44 19.05 9.89
CA LEU A 247 -2.84 18.37 11.03
C LEU A 247 -1.34 18.13 10.83
N TYR A 248 -0.95 17.63 9.66
CA TYR A 248 0.45 17.37 9.35
C TYR A 248 1.30 18.64 9.38
N ASP A 249 0.80 19.73 8.78
CA ASP A 249 1.49 21.01 8.74
C ASP A 249 1.69 21.58 10.16
N ALA A 250 0.66 21.51 11.01
CA ALA A 250 0.74 21.95 12.41
C ALA A 250 1.76 21.15 13.23
N VAL A 251 1.85 19.83 13.01
CA VAL A 251 2.88 18.99 13.64
C VAL A 251 4.28 19.41 13.18
N LYS A 252 4.47 19.62 11.87
CA LYS A 252 5.77 20.01 11.31
C LYS A 252 6.24 21.39 11.77
N GLU A 253 5.34 22.35 11.92
CA GLU A 253 5.65 23.66 12.50
C GLU A 253 6.14 23.51 13.95
N THR A 254 5.48 22.66 14.74
CA THR A 254 5.87 22.42 16.14
C THR A 254 7.25 21.77 16.25
N GLU A 255 7.55 20.78 15.40
CA GLU A 255 8.88 20.13 15.33
C GLU A 255 9.99 21.11 14.94
N ASN A 256 9.71 22.06 14.05
CA ASN A 256 10.68 23.07 13.63
C ASN A 256 10.93 24.14 14.70
N ASN A 257 9.91 24.46 15.51
CA ASN A 257 10.02 25.46 16.59
C ASN A 257 10.67 24.91 17.88
N THR A 258 10.84 23.59 17.98
CA THR A 258 11.46 22.91 19.14
C THR A 258 12.90 22.47 18.91
N LYS A 259 13.44 22.69 17.71
CA LYS A 259 14.87 22.49 17.36
C LYS A 259 15.63 23.81 17.38
#